data_AF-A0A0Q4GTN3-F1
#
_entry.id   AF-A0A0Q4GTN3-F1
#
_cell.length_a   1.000
_cell.length_b   1.000
_cell.length_c   1.000
_cell.angle_alpha   90.00
_cell.angle_beta   90.00
_cell.angle_gamma   90.00
#
_symmetry.space_group_name_H-M   'P 1'
#
loop_
_entity.id
_entity.type
_entity.pdbx_description
1 polymer ?
#
loop_
_entity_poly.entity_id
_entity_poly.type
_entity_poly.pdbx_seq_one_letter_code
_entity_poly.pdbx_strand_id
1 'polypeptide(L)'
;MKIAKQTLFIFLVITSISSTSIQVLAQNLNKQAVSFENVDRINGNHMIERLGDEFIKNRKKGKLSKPEYFINRENLTIITFNGLDYLIKNNRVIGIQGLALSTEVLAQITQKLVLLDSAQYSYSEKSDNDFQNERLFLLSLKMLSTTTRDIAALTKTNNPSLNLETKVVKMRLPNVDKSQETLTAQSLVQLAK
;
A
#
# COMPACT_ATOMS: atom_id res chain seq x y z
N MET A 1 -7.61 -94.84 -35.39
CA MET A 1 -8.15 -93.47 -35.31
C MET A 1 -8.27 -93.05 -33.85
N LYS A 2 -7.37 -92.19 -33.37
CA LYS A 2 -7.41 -91.57 -32.03
C LYS A 2 -6.82 -90.15 -32.08
N ILE A 3 -7.73 -89.18 -32.04
CA ILE A 3 -7.83 -87.96 -31.22
C ILE A 3 -6.56 -87.16 -30.87
N ALA A 4 -6.70 -85.85 -31.10
CA ALA A 4 -5.83 -84.68 -30.94
C ALA A 4 -5.22 -84.42 -29.54
N LYS A 5 -4.22 -83.51 -29.51
CA LYS A 5 -3.93 -82.49 -28.46
C LYS A 5 -2.82 -81.56 -28.99
N GLN A 6 -3.16 -80.37 -29.51
CA GLN A 6 -3.19 -79.08 -28.80
C GLN A 6 -1.98 -78.85 -27.88
N THR A 7 -0.93 -78.25 -28.45
CA THR A 7 0.16 -77.59 -27.72
C THR A 7 -0.23 -76.13 -27.46
N LEU A 8 -0.41 -75.84 -26.18
CA LEU A 8 -0.79 -74.56 -25.60
C LEU A 8 0.43 -73.62 -25.59
N PHE A 9 0.36 -72.50 -26.30
CA PHE A 9 1.36 -71.42 -26.23
C PHE A 9 0.86 -70.40 -25.20
N ILE A 10 1.43 -70.40 -23.99
CA ILE A 10 1.19 -69.34 -22.99
C ILE A 10 2.36 -68.36 -23.09
N PHE A 11 2.14 -67.22 -23.73
CA PHE A 11 2.98 -66.04 -23.60
C PHE A 11 2.26 -65.07 -22.66
N LEU A 12 2.76 -64.94 -21.44
CA LEU A 12 2.25 -63.98 -20.46
C LEU A 12 3.42 -63.09 -20.05
N VAL A 13 3.64 -62.04 -20.85
CA VAL A 13 4.60 -60.96 -20.54
C VAL A 13 3.78 -59.83 -19.93
N ILE A 14 3.78 -59.76 -18.60
CA ILE A 14 3.28 -58.61 -17.85
C ILE A 14 4.34 -57.51 -17.97
N THR A 15 4.05 -56.49 -18.78
CA THR A 15 4.83 -55.25 -18.80
C THR A 15 4.46 -54.43 -17.57
N SER A 16 5.38 -54.36 -16.61
CA SER A 16 5.28 -53.42 -15.49
C SER A 16 5.42 -51.98 -16.00
N ILE A 17 4.30 -51.26 -16.06
CA ILE A 17 4.29 -49.81 -16.29
C ILE A 17 4.77 -49.16 -15.00
N SER A 18 6.05 -48.78 -14.95
CA SER A 18 6.61 -47.97 -13.88
C SER A 18 5.99 -46.57 -13.94
N SER A 19 5.11 -46.28 -12.98
CA SER A 19 4.59 -44.94 -12.75
C SER A 19 5.72 -44.04 -12.23
N THR A 20 6.32 -43.23 -13.10
CA THR A 20 7.17 -42.12 -12.67
C THR A 20 6.26 -41.05 -12.06
N SER A 21 6.16 -41.06 -10.74
CA SER A 21 5.57 -39.94 -10.01
C SER A 21 6.46 -38.72 -10.22
N ILE A 22 5.96 -37.76 -10.98
CA ILE A 22 6.51 -36.41 -11.01
C ILE A 22 6.24 -35.85 -9.62
N GLN A 23 7.23 -35.92 -8.73
CA GLN A 23 7.25 -35.12 -7.52
C GLN A 23 7.34 -33.67 -7.97
N VAL A 24 6.19 -33.01 -8.09
CA VAL A 24 6.10 -31.56 -8.13
C VAL A 24 6.65 -31.09 -6.80
N LEU A 25 7.92 -30.70 -6.81
CA LEU A 25 8.55 -29.98 -5.72
C LEU A 25 7.82 -28.64 -5.63
N ALA A 26 6.79 -28.60 -4.79
CA ALA A 26 6.21 -27.35 -4.33
C ALA A 26 7.36 -26.58 -3.69
N GLN A 27 7.93 -25.64 -4.44
CA GLN A 27 8.80 -24.62 -3.89
C GLN A 27 7.93 -23.83 -2.93
N ASN A 28 7.98 -24.22 -1.66
CA ASN A 28 7.59 -23.39 -0.55
C ASN A 28 8.46 -22.15 -0.66
N LEU A 29 7.93 -21.13 -1.35
CA LEU A 29 8.37 -19.75 -1.26
C LEU A 29 8.31 -19.44 0.22
N ASN A 30 9.44 -19.68 0.87
CA ASN A 30 9.74 -19.23 2.20
C ASN A 30 9.67 -17.70 2.11
N LYS A 31 8.45 -17.16 2.17
CA LYS A 31 8.18 -15.78 2.53
C LYS A 31 8.89 -15.67 3.86
N GLN A 32 10.07 -15.05 3.83
CA GLN A 32 10.84 -14.70 4.99
C GLN A 32 9.92 -13.83 5.84
N ALA A 33 9.18 -14.47 6.73
CA ALA A 33 8.38 -13.83 7.74
C ALA A 33 9.42 -13.25 8.68
N VAL A 34 9.80 -12.00 8.43
CA VAL A 34 10.71 -11.29 9.31
C VAL A 34 9.98 -11.20 10.64
N SER A 35 10.41 -12.03 11.60
CA SER A 35 9.89 -12.04 12.95
C SER A 35 10.34 -10.76 13.63
N PHE A 36 9.46 -9.76 13.60
CA PHE A 36 9.66 -8.49 14.26
C PHE A 36 8.89 -8.51 15.58
N GLU A 37 9.50 -9.09 16.61
CA GLU A 37 8.84 -9.34 17.90
C GLU A 37 8.52 -8.06 18.71
N ASN A 38 8.99 -6.88 18.27
CA ASN A 38 8.73 -5.58 18.90
C ASN A 38 8.68 -4.43 17.88
N VAL A 39 7.96 -4.60 16.76
CA VAL A 39 7.75 -3.51 15.81
C VAL A 39 6.35 -2.93 15.96
N ASP A 40 6.29 -1.61 16.16
CA ASP A 40 5.04 -0.86 16.22
C ASP A 40 4.23 -1.09 14.95
N ARG A 41 2.95 -1.43 15.12
CA ARG A 41 2.01 -1.66 14.02
C ARG A 41 0.89 -0.64 14.08
N ILE A 42 0.73 0.12 13.00
CA ILE A 42 -0.27 1.18 12.90
C ILE A 42 -1.21 0.87 11.75
N ASN A 43 -2.52 0.95 12.01
CA ASN A 43 -3.52 0.96 10.94
C ASN A 43 -3.61 2.39 10.37
N GLY A 44 -2.94 2.61 9.24
CA GLY A 44 -2.87 3.92 8.59
C GLY A 44 -4.23 4.41 8.08
N ASN A 45 -5.11 3.51 7.61
CA ASN A 45 -6.46 3.90 7.17
C ASN A 45 -7.28 4.47 8.34
N HIS A 46 -7.28 3.76 9.47
CA HIS A 46 -7.98 4.21 10.68
C HIS A 46 -7.40 5.52 11.22
N MET A 47 -6.08 5.70 11.13
CA MET A 47 -5.43 6.94 11.53
C MET A 47 -5.87 8.14 10.67
N ILE A 48 -6.00 7.98 9.34
CA ILE A 48 -6.53 9.02 8.44
C ILE A 48 -7.97 9.40 8.84
N GLU A 49 -8.83 8.40 9.01
CA GLU A 49 -10.24 8.59 9.37
C GLU A 49 -10.36 9.31 10.72
N ARG A 50 -9.62 8.82 11.73
CA ARG A 50 -9.58 9.41 13.07
C ARG A 50 -9.15 10.87 13.03
N LEU A 51 -8.05 11.19 12.34
CA LEU A 51 -7.56 12.57 12.26
C LEU A 51 -8.57 13.51 11.58
N GLY A 52 -9.22 13.06 10.50
CA GLY A 52 -10.28 13.82 9.84
C GLY A 52 -11.49 14.06 10.74
N ASP A 53 -11.94 13.02 11.43
CA ASP A 53 -13.09 13.09 12.36
C ASP A 53 -12.80 13.95 13.58
N GLU A 54 -11.63 13.78 14.20
CA GLU A 54 -11.19 14.59 15.34
C GLU A 54 -11.08 16.05 14.95
N PHE A 55 -10.55 16.36 13.77
CA PHE A 55 -10.50 17.72 13.25
C PHE A 55 -11.89 18.35 13.13
N ILE A 56 -12.84 17.66 12.50
CA ILE A 56 -14.22 18.14 12.34
C ILE A 56 -14.91 18.31 13.71
N LYS A 57 -14.69 17.38 14.64
CA LYS A 57 -15.25 17.43 16.00
C LYS A 57 -14.65 18.57 16.82
N ASN A 58 -13.34 18.78 16.75
CA ASN A 58 -12.63 19.80 17.51
C ASN A 58 -12.96 21.20 17.00
N ARG A 59 -13.14 21.37 15.68
CA ARG A 59 -13.68 22.61 15.09
C ARG A 59 -15.01 23.02 15.71
N LYS A 60 -15.97 22.09 15.82
CA LYS A 60 -17.29 22.38 16.44
C LYS A 60 -17.19 22.80 17.91
N LYS A 61 -16.07 22.46 18.57
CA LYS A 61 -15.80 22.76 19.98
C LYS A 61 -14.83 23.94 20.16
N GLY A 62 -14.40 24.59 19.07
CA GLY A 62 -13.38 25.65 19.13
C GLY A 62 -12.03 25.17 19.66
N LYS A 63 -11.68 23.90 19.45
CA LYS A 63 -10.40 23.31 19.86
C LYS A 63 -9.57 22.95 18.63
N LEU A 64 -8.26 22.96 18.80
CA LEU A 64 -7.33 22.40 17.83
C LEU A 64 -7.29 20.88 17.92
N SER A 65 -7.24 20.22 16.77
CA SER A 65 -6.78 18.83 16.68
C SER A 65 -5.30 18.74 16.99
N LYS A 66 -4.88 17.66 17.63
CA LYS A 66 -3.45 17.36 17.75
C LYS A 66 -2.97 16.82 16.41
N PRO A 67 -2.03 17.50 15.73
CA PRO A 67 -1.44 16.97 14.51
C PRO A 67 -0.61 15.73 14.83
N GLU A 68 -0.58 14.77 13.92
CA GLU A 68 0.21 13.56 14.08
C GLU A 68 0.82 13.15 12.75
N TYR A 69 2.11 12.82 12.75
CA TYR A 69 2.81 12.32 11.57
C TYR A 69 2.53 10.84 11.33
N PHE A 70 2.41 10.47 10.06
CA PHE A 70 2.36 9.07 9.63
C PHE A 70 3.77 8.50 9.45
N ILE A 71 4.59 9.14 8.62
CA ILE A 71 5.86 8.64 8.08
C ILE A 71 7.07 9.10 8.90
N ASN A 72 6.96 10.21 9.65
CA ASN A 72 8.02 10.68 10.55
C ASN A 72 8.16 9.73 11.76
N ARG A 73 8.96 8.67 11.59
CA ARG A 73 9.22 7.59 12.55
C ARG A 73 10.72 7.26 12.53
N GLU A 74 11.36 7.38 13.69
CA GLU A 74 12.78 7.02 13.85
C GLU A 74 12.96 5.50 13.85
N ASN A 75 12.17 4.82 14.69
CA ASN A 75 12.19 3.36 14.82
C ASN A 75 11.48 2.68 13.65
N LEU A 76 11.75 1.37 13.50
CA LEU A 76 11.02 0.56 12.53
C LEU A 76 9.55 0.48 12.96
N THR A 77 8.67 0.92 12.07
CA THR A 77 7.22 0.89 12.24
C THR A 77 6.59 0.27 10.99
N ILE A 78 5.62 -0.63 11.19
CA ILE A 78 4.79 -1.15 10.10
C ILE A 78 3.51 -0.34 10.06
N ILE A 79 3.24 0.30 8.92
CA ILE A 79 1.96 1.00 8.72
C ILE A 79 1.19 0.31 7.61
N THR A 80 -0.02 -0.14 7.93
CA THR A 80 -0.90 -0.79 6.97
C THR A 80 -1.81 0.24 6.31
N PHE A 81 -1.70 0.39 4.99
CA PHE A 81 -2.65 1.16 4.18
C PHE A 81 -3.26 0.29 3.10
N ASN A 82 -4.58 0.31 2.98
CA ASN A 82 -5.31 -0.45 1.95
C ASN A 82 -4.86 -1.91 1.77
N GLY A 83 -4.47 -2.59 2.85
CA GLY A 83 -4.00 -3.99 2.84
C GLY A 83 -2.53 -4.19 2.46
N LEU A 84 -1.76 -3.12 2.26
CA LEU A 84 -0.30 -3.17 2.10
C LEU A 84 0.40 -2.72 3.37
N ASP A 85 1.39 -3.51 3.80
CA ASP A 85 2.22 -3.22 4.97
C ASP A 85 3.50 -2.49 4.54
N TYR A 86 3.59 -1.21 4.88
CA TYR A 86 4.74 -0.37 4.61
C TYR A 86 5.72 -0.46 5.78
N LEU A 87 6.98 -0.76 5.48
CA LEU A 87 8.07 -0.74 6.44
C LEU A 87 8.66 0.66 6.47
N ILE A 88 8.50 1.37 7.58
CA ILE A 88 8.96 2.74 7.76
C ILE A 88 10.08 2.77 8.79
N LYS A 89 11.20 3.42 8.46
CA LYS A 89 12.32 3.67 9.38
C LYS A 89 13.08 4.92 8.95
N ASN A 90 13.56 5.70 9.91
CA ASN A 90 14.30 6.94 9.65
C ASN A 90 13.55 7.85 8.66
N ASN A 91 12.24 8.00 8.84
CA ASN A 91 11.36 8.86 8.03
C ASN A 91 11.24 8.44 6.55
N ARG A 92 11.49 7.16 6.24
CA ARG A 92 11.48 6.63 4.87
C ARG A 92 10.76 5.30 4.79
N VAL A 93 10.11 5.06 3.65
CA VAL A 93 9.64 3.74 3.29
C VAL A 93 10.83 2.92 2.83
N ILE A 94 11.22 1.94 3.65
CA ILE A 94 12.35 1.03 3.36
C ILE A 94 11.89 -0.26 2.67
N GLY A 95 10.58 -0.50 2.58
CA GLY A 95 10.01 -1.65 1.90
C GLY A 95 8.48 -1.66 1.97
N ILE A 96 7.87 -2.51 1.13
CA ILE A 96 6.45 -2.88 1.22
C ILE A 96 6.40 -4.40 1.25
N GLN A 97 5.77 -4.96 2.28
CA GLN A 97 5.79 -6.41 2.49
C GLN A 97 5.20 -7.16 1.29
N GLY A 98 5.94 -8.18 0.82
CA GLY A 98 5.54 -8.99 -0.32
C GLY A 98 5.85 -8.39 -1.69
N LEU A 99 6.51 -7.22 -1.75
CA LEU A 99 6.97 -6.60 -2.99
C LEU A 99 8.50 -6.50 -3.00
N ALA A 100 9.11 -6.84 -4.14
CA ALA A 100 10.53 -6.64 -4.38
C ALA A 100 10.69 -5.37 -5.22
N LEU A 101 10.96 -4.24 -4.57
CA LEU A 101 11.01 -2.92 -5.21
C LEU A 101 12.44 -2.36 -5.17
N SER A 102 12.84 -1.67 -6.23
CA SER A 102 14.10 -0.94 -6.26
C SER A 102 14.16 0.21 -5.24
N THR A 103 15.37 0.62 -4.88
CA THR A 103 15.64 1.77 -4.01
C THR A 103 15.05 3.07 -4.56
N GLU A 104 15.07 3.25 -5.87
CA GLU A 104 14.54 4.44 -6.55
C GLU A 104 13.02 4.50 -6.43
N VAL A 105 12.34 3.35 -6.56
CA VAL A 105 10.88 3.26 -6.42
C VAL A 105 10.46 3.53 -4.99
N LEU A 106 11.16 2.95 -4.02
CA LEU A 106 10.93 3.23 -2.59
C LEU A 106 11.17 4.70 -2.24
N ALA A 107 12.19 5.33 -2.85
CA ALA A 107 12.44 6.76 -2.69
C ALA A 107 11.31 7.62 -3.27
N GLN A 108 10.77 7.27 -4.43
CA GLN A 108 9.62 7.98 -5.01
C GLN A 108 8.35 7.84 -4.18
N ILE A 109 8.07 6.64 -3.66
CA ILE A 109 6.96 6.40 -2.74
C ILE A 109 7.15 7.24 -1.47
N THR A 110 8.36 7.20 -0.89
CA THR A 110 8.72 8.01 0.28
C THR A 110 8.47 9.50 0.02
N GLN A 111 8.97 10.03 -1.10
CA GLN A 111 8.81 11.45 -1.43
C GLN A 111 7.34 11.86 -1.48
N LYS A 112 6.49 11.06 -2.15
CA LYS A 112 5.05 11.34 -2.26
C LYS A 112 4.36 11.31 -0.89
N LEU A 113 4.67 10.31 -0.06
CA LEU A 113 4.02 10.14 1.25
C LEU A 113 4.51 11.18 2.26
N VAL A 114 5.82 11.47 2.32
CA VAL A 114 6.39 12.49 3.22
C VAL A 114 5.89 13.88 2.86
N LEU A 115 5.74 14.20 1.57
CA LEU A 115 5.17 15.48 1.13
C LEU A 115 3.74 15.66 1.67
N LEU A 116 2.90 14.64 1.53
CA LEU A 116 1.52 14.69 2.01
C LEU A 116 1.41 14.68 3.53
N ASP A 117 2.28 13.93 4.20
CA ASP A 117 2.34 13.85 5.66
C ASP A 117 2.81 15.17 6.29
N SER A 118 3.82 15.81 5.71
CA SER A 118 4.27 17.14 6.15
C SER A 118 3.24 18.23 5.86
N ALA A 119 2.57 18.17 4.71
CA ALA A 119 1.50 19.09 4.37
C ALA A 119 0.33 19.01 5.36
N GLN A 120 -0.22 17.81 5.60
CA GLN A 120 -1.32 17.66 6.56
C GLN A 120 -0.92 18.14 7.95
N TYR A 121 0.29 17.79 8.41
CA TYR A 121 0.77 18.20 9.72
C TYR A 121 0.83 19.74 9.82
N SER A 122 1.46 20.39 8.84
CA SER A 122 1.61 21.85 8.84
C SER A 122 0.28 22.59 8.76
N TYR A 123 -0.67 22.11 7.95
CA TYR A 123 -1.99 22.76 7.86
C TYR A 123 -2.83 22.56 9.12
N SER A 124 -2.68 21.41 9.79
CA SER A 124 -3.34 21.17 11.07
C SER A 124 -2.84 22.16 12.13
N GLU A 125 -1.53 22.40 12.22
CA GLU A 125 -0.96 23.39 13.15
C GLU A 125 -1.40 24.82 12.85
N LYS A 126 -1.55 25.16 11.56
CA LYS A 126 -1.92 26.51 11.11
C LYS A 126 -3.43 26.72 10.98
N SER A 127 -4.25 25.75 11.38
CA SER A 127 -5.70 25.80 11.19
C SER A 127 -6.45 26.70 12.17
N ASP A 128 -5.76 27.28 13.16
CA ASP A 128 -6.34 28.23 14.11
C ASP A 128 -6.95 29.44 13.38
N ASN A 129 -8.27 29.37 13.17
CA ASN A 129 -9.13 30.36 12.53
C ASN A 129 -8.94 30.59 11.02
N ASP A 130 -8.10 29.82 10.33
CA ASP A 130 -7.94 29.91 8.88
C ASP A 130 -8.65 28.76 8.16
N PHE A 131 -9.85 29.05 7.65
CA PHE A 131 -10.68 28.12 6.88
C PHE A 131 -9.97 27.53 5.65
N GLN A 132 -8.99 28.23 5.06
CA GLN A 132 -8.21 27.67 3.96
C GLN A 132 -7.27 26.56 4.44
N ASN A 133 -6.58 26.76 5.57
CA ASN A 133 -5.73 25.73 6.17
C ASN A 133 -6.54 24.52 6.59
N GLU A 134 -7.77 24.70 7.10
CA GLU A 134 -8.67 23.59 7.39
C GLU A 134 -8.99 22.73 6.14
N ARG A 135 -9.31 23.39 5.01
CA ARG A 135 -9.57 22.70 3.74
C ARG A 135 -8.34 21.98 3.24
N LEU A 136 -7.17 22.62 3.32
CA LEU A 136 -5.90 22.05 2.86
C LEU A 136 -5.45 20.86 3.73
N PHE A 137 -5.74 20.90 5.02
CA PHE A 137 -5.56 19.74 5.92
C PHE A 137 -6.39 18.54 5.45
N LEU A 138 -7.71 18.70 5.32
CA LEU A 138 -8.61 17.62 4.88
C LEU A 138 -8.26 17.13 3.47
N LEU A 139 -7.85 18.03 2.59
CA LEU A 139 -7.41 17.69 1.25
C LEU A 139 -6.12 16.86 1.26
N SER A 140 -5.15 17.22 2.11
CA SER A 140 -3.89 16.49 2.24
C SER A 140 -4.14 15.06 2.77
N LEU A 141 -5.01 14.90 3.77
CA LEU A 141 -5.45 13.58 4.24
C LEU A 141 -6.14 12.77 3.13
N LYS A 142 -7.02 13.40 2.35
CA LYS A 142 -7.68 12.76 1.21
C LYS A 142 -6.67 12.31 0.15
N MET A 143 -5.71 13.17 -0.19
CA MET A 143 -4.65 12.84 -1.14
C MET A 143 -3.75 11.70 -0.64
N LEU A 144 -3.49 11.63 0.67
CA LEU A 144 -2.74 10.52 1.28
C LEU A 144 -3.51 9.20 1.15
N SER A 145 -4.82 9.23 1.45
CA SER A 145 -5.71 8.08 1.27
C SER A 145 -5.78 7.61 -0.18
N THR A 146 -5.93 8.52 -1.15
CA THR A 146 -5.98 8.15 -2.58
C THR A 146 -4.63 7.65 -3.08
N THR A 147 -3.52 8.29 -2.70
CA THR A 147 -2.17 7.88 -3.13
C THR A 147 -1.85 6.46 -2.66
N THR A 148 -2.12 6.16 -1.39
CA THR A 148 -1.89 4.81 -0.84
C THR A 148 -2.85 3.77 -1.44
N ARG A 149 -4.08 4.16 -1.79
CA ARG A 149 -5.04 3.31 -2.50
C ARG A 149 -4.60 3.02 -3.93
N ASP A 150 -4.09 4.01 -4.64
CA ASP A 150 -3.60 3.86 -6.00
C ASP A 150 -2.40 2.91 -6.02
N ILE A 151 -1.44 3.07 -5.10
CA ILE A 151 -0.33 2.11 -4.92
C ILE A 151 -0.87 0.70 -4.67
N ALA A 152 -1.86 0.53 -3.78
CA ALA A 152 -2.48 -0.76 -3.53
C ALA A 152 -3.25 -1.33 -4.73
N ALA A 153 -3.77 -0.49 -5.62
CA ALA A 153 -4.40 -0.95 -6.86
C ALA A 153 -3.36 -1.46 -7.86
N LEU A 154 -2.17 -0.83 -7.92
CA LEU A 154 -1.08 -1.24 -8.79
C LEU A 154 -0.53 -2.64 -8.47
N THR A 155 -0.68 -3.09 -7.22
CA THR A 155 -0.20 -4.41 -6.79
C THR A 155 -1.18 -5.55 -7.05
N LYS A 156 -2.44 -5.27 -7.43
CA LYS A 156 -3.47 -6.29 -7.72
C LYS A 156 -3.35 -6.86 -9.14
N THR A 157 -2.15 -7.29 -9.54
CA THR A 157 -1.88 -7.82 -10.88
C THR A 157 -0.94 -9.04 -10.82
N ASN A 158 -0.80 -9.76 -11.93
CA ASN A 158 0.02 -10.99 -12.00
C ASN A 158 1.52 -10.77 -11.67
N ASN A 159 2.02 -9.53 -11.76
CA ASN A 159 3.39 -9.16 -11.38
C ASN A 159 3.39 -7.84 -10.57
N PRO A 160 3.05 -7.89 -9.27
CA PRO A 160 2.84 -6.70 -8.44
C PRO A 160 4.05 -5.76 -8.38
N SER A 161 5.24 -6.32 -8.18
CA SER A 161 6.49 -5.56 -8.10
C SER A 161 6.76 -4.78 -9.39
N LEU A 162 6.86 -5.49 -10.52
CA LEU A 162 7.15 -4.89 -11.83
C LEU A 162 6.10 -3.83 -12.24
N ASN A 163 4.82 -4.10 -11.98
CA ASN A 163 3.76 -3.16 -12.31
C ASN A 163 3.84 -1.89 -11.45
N LEU A 164 4.12 -2.03 -10.15
CA LEU A 164 4.31 -0.88 -9.28
C LEU A 164 5.56 -0.08 -9.70
N GLU A 165 6.69 -0.72 -9.97
CA GLU A 165 7.92 -0.04 -10.40
C GLU A 165 7.71 0.77 -11.69
N THR A 166 7.01 0.19 -12.67
CA THR A 166 6.79 0.85 -13.98
C THR A 166 5.74 1.96 -13.94
N LYS A 167 4.80 1.92 -12.98
CA LYS A 167 3.67 2.86 -12.92
C LYS A 167 3.81 3.92 -11.83
N VAL A 168 4.57 3.69 -10.77
CA VAL A 168 4.76 4.68 -9.69
C VAL A 168 5.40 5.97 -10.21
N VAL A 169 6.32 5.85 -11.18
CA VAL A 169 6.98 7.00 -11.84
C VAL A 169 5.97 7.84 -12.61
N LYS A 170 4.93 7.20 -13.15
CA LYS A 170 3.85 7.84 -13.90
C LYS A 170 2.76 8.39 -12.99
N MET A 171 2.75 8.03 -11.70
CA MET A 171 1.83 8.62 -10.75
C MET A 171 2.16 10.10 -10.61
N ARG A 172 1.13 10.94 -10.73
CA ARG A 172 1.26 12.37 -10.54
C ARG A 172 1.87 12.66 -9.15
N LEU A 173 2.68 13.71 -9.05
CA LEU A 173 3.08 14.21 -7.74
C LEU A 173 1.85 14.81 -7.05
N PRO A 174 1.67 14.56 -5.74
CA PRO A 174 0.63 15.21 -4.97
C PRO A 174 0.80 16.72 -5.09
N ASN A 175 -0.27 17.41 -5.47
CA ASN A 175 -0.21 18.81 -5.84
C ASN A 175 -1.00 19.61 -4.81
N VAL A 176 -0.31 19.94 -3.73
CA VAL A 176 -0.89 20.61 -2.57
C VAL A 176 -1.01 22.14 -2.81
N ASP A 177 -0.14 22.70 -3.66
CA ASP A 177 -0.08 24.15 -3.94
C ASP A 177 -1.15 24.63 -4.94
N LYS A 178 -1.42 23.91 -6.05
CA LYS A 178 -2.47 24.37 -7.00
C LYS A 178 -3.89 24.29 -6.45
N SER A 179 -4.12 23.52 -5.39
CA SER A 179 -5.41 23.56 -4.67
C SER A 179 -5.67 24.93 -4.06
N GLN A 180 -4.62 25.68 -3.71
CA GLN A 180 -4.74 27.02 -3.17
C GLN A 180 -5.31 27.99 -4.22
N GLU A 181 -4.82 27.93 -5.46
CA GLU A 181 -5.29 28.77 -6.59
C GLU A 181 -6.74 28.47 -7.00
N THR A 182 -7.16 27.19 -6.96
CA THR A 182 -8.51 26.80 -7.38
C THR A 182 -9.57 27.15 -6.31
N LEU A 183 -9.21 27.11 -5.02
CA LEU A 183 -10.10 27.49 -3.93
C LEU A 183 -10.29 29.01 -3.83
N THR A 184 -9.25 29.81 -4.07
CA THR A 184 -9.38 31.29 -4.14
C THR A 184 -10.24 31.70 -5.33
N ALA A 185 -10.07 31.07 -6.50
CA ALA A 185 -10.91 31.34 -7.67
C ALA A 185 -12.40 31.05 -7.40
N GLN A 186 -12.73 29.93 -6.73
CA GLN A 186 -14.11 29.59 -6.38
C GLN A 186 -14.71 30.48 -5.28
N SER A 187 -13.90 30.91 -4.30
CA SER A 187 -14.35 31.83 -3.24
C SER A 187 -14.67 33.22 -3.79
N LEU A 188 -13.89 33.72 -4.76
CA LEU A 188 -14.13 35.01 -5.40
C LEU A 188 -15.43 35.02 -6.22
N VAL A 189 -15.75 33.90 -6.88
CA VAL A 189 -16.99 33.76 -7.67
C VAL A 189 -18.24 33.71 -6.77
N GLN A 190 -18.12 33.28 -5.52
CA GLN A 190 -19.25 33.24 -4.57
C GLN A 190 -19.50 34.58 -3.85
N LEU A 191 -18.49 35.44 -3.69
CA LEU A 191 -18.66 36.79 -3.13
C LEU A 191 -19.23 37.81 -4.13
N ALA A 192 -19.15 37.52 -5.44
CA ALA A 192 -19.61 38.41 -6.51
C ALA A 192 -21.09 38.18 -6.91
N LYS A 193 -21.86 37.46 -6.09
CA LYS A 193 -23.30 37.21 -6.26
C LYS A 193 -24.08 37.77 -5.08
#